data_AF-D4GF12-F1
#
_entry.id   AF-D4GF12-F1
#
_cell.length_a   1.000
_cell.length_b   1.000
_cell.length_c   1.000
_cell.angle_alpha   90.00
_cell.angle_beta   90.00
_cell.angle_gamma   90.00
#
_symmetry.space_group_name_H-M   'P 1'
#
loop_
_entity.id
_entity.type
_entity.pdbx_description
1 polymer ?
#
loop_
_entity_poly.entity_id
_entity_poly.type
_entity_poly.pdbx_seq_one_letter_code
_entity_poly.pdbx_strand_id
1 'polypeptide(L)'
;MKKLVPVLMVALLSATAMRVSANTEHVIIENGSSALSNEAARQSKEQWNDTHMLRNKVNSRVEKEFDKADRAFDTRDKCEQSANLNAYWEPNTLRCLDRRTGRPVLP
;
A
#
# COMPACT_ATOMS: atom_id res chain seq x y z
N MET A 1 4.71 77.25 -11.21
CA MET A 1 5.08 75.85 -10.90
C MET A 1 4.14 75.10 -9.93
N LYS A 2 3.14 75.74 -9.30
CA LYS A 2 2.25 75.09 -8.30
C LYS A 2 1.09 74.24 -8.86
N LYS A 3 0.76 74.35 -10.15
CA LYS A 3 -0.34 73.59 -10.79
C LYS A 3 0.07 72.27 -11.46
N LEU A 4 1.38 71.99 -11.54
CA LEU A 4 1.91 70.77 -12.18
C LEU A 4 2.02 69.58 -11.21
N VAL A 5 2.10 69.84 -9.90
CA VAL A 5 2.17 68.82 -8.86
C VAL A 5 0.87 67.97 -8.75
N PRO A 6 -0.36 68.53 -8.75
CA PRO A 6 -1.57 67.72 -8.63
C PRO A 6 -1.84 66.90 -9.90
N VAL A 7 -1.43 67.38 -11.07
CA VAL A 7 -1.61 66.67 -12.35
C VAL A 7 -0.67 65.48 -12.44
N LEU A 8 0.57 65.61 -11.96
CA LEU A 8 1.51 64.49 -11.90
C LEU A 8 1.04 63.40 -10.92
N MET A 9 0.47 63.80 -9.77
CA MET A 9 -0.08 62.86 -8.79
C MET A 9 -1.26 62.05 -9.36
N VAL A 10 -2.21 62.69 -10.06
CA VAL A 10 -3.36 61.98 -10.65
C VAL A 10 -2.92 61.03 -11.77
N ALA A 11 -1.92 61.40 -12.57
CA ALA A 11 -1.37 60.53 -13.62
C ALA A 11 -0.66 59.29 -13.04
N LEU A 12 0.03 59.41 -11.91
CA LEU A 12 0.65 58.26 -11.24
C LEU A 12 -0.38 57.31 -10.61
N LEU A 13 -1.53 57.82 -10.12
CA LEU A 13 -2.59 56.96 -9.56
C LEU A 13 -3.35 56.16 -10.65
N SER A 14 -3.42 56.65 -11.88
CA SER A 14 -4.07 55.91 -12.99
C SER A 14 -3.25 54.74 -13.52
N ALA A 15 -1.94 54.69 -13.26
CA ALA A 15 -1.06 53.63 -13.73
C ALA A 15 -1.10 52.36 -12.86
N THR A 16 -1.67 52.44 -11.66
CA THR A 16 -1.84 51.29 -10.75
C THR A 16 -3.24 50.71 -10.87
N ALA A 17 -3.70 50.40 -12.08
CA ALA A 17 -4.80 49.47 -12.26
C ALA A 17 -4.27 48.06 -11.90
N MET A 18 -4.23 47.74 -10.61
CA MET A 18 -3.99 46.38 -10.14
C MET A 18 -5.05 45.49 -10.77
N ARG A 19 -4.68 44.70 -11.78
CA ARG A 19 -5.52 43.62 -12.28
C ARG A 19 -5.54 42.55 -11.20
N VAL A 20 -6.50 42.66 -10.28
CA VAL A 20 -6.86 41.56 -9.39
C VAL A 20 -7.45 40.48 -10.28
N SER A 21 -6.60 39.54 -10.71
CA SER A 21 -7.07 38.25 -11.19
C SER A 21 -7.49 37.48 -9.95
N ALA A 22 -8.79 37.48 -9.67
CA ALA A 22 -9.36 36.53 -8.72
C ALA A 22 -9.23 35.16 -9.38
N ASN A 23 -8.19 34.41 -9.03
CA ASN A 23 -8.06 33.02 -9.40
C ASN A 23 -9.09 32.26 -8.57
N THR A 24 -10.32 32.21 -9.07
CA THR A 24 -11.40 31.46 -8.44
C THR A 24 -11.12 29.99 -8.70
N GLU A 25 -10.29 29.41 -7.83
CA GLU A 25 -10.26 27.97 -7.58
C GLU A 25 -11.62 27.60 -6.98
N HIS A 26 -12.63 27.54 -7.83
CA HIS A 26 -13.93 27.05 -7.44
C HIS A 26 -13.79 25.53 -7.35
N VAL A 27 -13.81 25.04 -6.12
CA VAL A 27 -13.96 23.61 -5.88
C VAL A 27 -15.41 23.29 -6.26
N ILE A 28 -15.62 22.70 -7.44
CA ILE A 28 -16.91 22.08 -7.75
C ILE A 28 -17.00 20.87 -6.83
N ILE A 29 -17.61 21.05 -5.65
CA ILE A 29 -17.99 19.95 -4.78
C ILE A 29 -19.22 19.31 -5.43
N GLU A 30 -18.99 18.50 -6.48
CA GLU A 30 -20.01 17.64 -7.03
C GLU A 30 -20.30 16.57 -5.98
N ASN A 31 -21.31 16.83 -5.16
CA ASN A 31 -21.91 15.85 -4.27
C ASN A 31 -22.63 14.81 -5.14
N GLY A 32 -21.88 13.89 -5.75
CA GLY A 32 -22.40 12.86 -6.64
C GLY A 32 -21.54 12.60 -7.88
N SER A 33 -21.69 11.41 -8.45
CA SER A 33 -20.96 10.91 -9.61
C SER A 33 -21.05 11.83 -10.82
N SER A 34 -19.95 12.48 -11.19
CA SER A 34 -19.86 13.21 -12.46
C SER A 34 -19.30 12.33 -13.57
N ALA A 35 -19.50 12.76 -14.82
CA ALA A 35 -19.02 12.02 -15.98
C ALA A 35 -17.49 11.79 -15.91
N LEU A 36 -16.75 12.79 -15.44
CA LEU A 36 -15.30 12.70 -15.22
C LEU A 36 -14.95 11.70 -14.11
N SER A 37 -15.63 11.77 -12.95
CA SER A 37 -15.34 10.85 -11.84
C SER A 37 -15.69 9.40 -12.18
N ASN A 38 -16.76 9.18 -12.95
CA ASN A 38 -17.17 7.85 -13.42
C ASN A 38 -16.15 7.24 -14.38
N GLU A 39 -15.65 8.05 -15.30
CA GLU A 39 -14.64 7.62 -16.25
C GLU A 39 -13.29 7.34 -15.56
N ALA A 40 -12.90 8.16 -14.60
CA ALA A 40 -11.74 7.90 -13.74
C ALA A 40 -11.91 6.59 -12.94
N ALA A 41 -13.10 6.33 -12.38
CA ALA A 41 -13.40 5.08 -11.70
C ALA A 41 -13.30 3.86 -12.64
N ARG A 42 -13.79 3.97 -13.88
CA ARG A 42 -13.67 2.93 -14.91
C ARG A 42 -12.20 2.62 -15.23
N GLN A 43 -11.38 3.64 -15.46
CA GLN A 43 -9.95 3.48 -15.72
C GLN A 43 -9.22 2.84 -14.53
N SER A 44 -9.54 3.25 -13.31
CA SER A 44 -8.98 2.66 -12.09
C SER A 44 -9.35 1.17 -11.94
N LYS A 45 -10.59 0.80 -12.32
CA LYS A 45 -11.05 -0.59 -12.32
C LYS A 45 -10.31 -1.43 -13.36
N GLU A 46 -10.08 -0.90 -14.56
CA GLU A 46 -9.28 -1.58 -15.60
C GLU A 46 -7.85 -1.83 -15.11
N GLN A 47 -7.19 -0.80 -14.56
CA GLN A 47 -5.86 -0.94 -13.96
C GLN A 47 -5.82 -1.97 -12.81
N TRP A 48 -6.84 -1.99 -11.94
CA TRP A 48 -6.96 -2.97 -10.87
C TRP A 48 -7.16 -4.40 -11.37
N ASN A 49 -7.89 -4.56 -12.48
CA ASN A 49 -8.13 -5.85 -13.14
C ASN A 49 -6.88 -6.37 -13.85
N ASP A 50 -6.11 -5.50 -14.51
CA ASP A 50 -4.87 -5.86 -15.18
C ASP A 50 -3.85 -6.49 -14.21
N THR A 51 -3.87 -6.04 -12.94
CA THR A 51 -2.98 -6.56 -11.89
C THR A 51 -3.57 -7.73 -11.09
N HIS A 52 -4.82 -8.15 -11.34
CA HIS A 52 -5.50 -9.13 -10.47
C HIS A 52 -4.76 -10.46 -10.34
N MET A 53 -4.20 -10.95 -11.45
CA MET A 53 -3.48 -12.23 -11.47
C MET A 53 -2.26 -12.18 -10.55
N LEU A 54 -1.50 -11.08 -10.59
CA LEU A 54 -0.31 -10.93 -9.76
C LEU A 54 -0.69 -10.85 -8.28
N ARG A 55 -1.74 -10.07 -7.95
CA ARG A 55 -2.27 -9.97 -6.59
C ARG A 55 -2.71 -11.34 -6.07
N ASN A 56 -3.43 -12.11 -6.87
CA ASN A 56 -3.83 -13.48 -6.51
C ASN A 56 -2.61 -14.38 -6.28
N LYS A 57 -1.59 -14.34 -7.15
CA LYS A 57 -0.36 -15.13 -6.97
C LYS A 57 0.39 -14.75 -5.69
N VAL A 58 0.45 -13.46 -5.37
CA VAL A 58 1.06 -12.97 -4.13
C VAL A 58 0.28 -13.50 -2.93
N ASN A 59 -1.05 -13.34 -2.92
CA ASN A 59 -1.89 -13.85 -1.84
C ASN A 59 -1.73 -15.37 -1.64
N SER A 60 -1.80 -16.15 -2.72
CA SER A 60 -1.60 -17.61 -2.64
C SER A 60 -0.19 -18.01 -2.20
N ARG A 61 0.83 -17.19 -2.47
CA ARG A 61 2.17 -17.43 -1.93
C ARG A 61 2.20 -17.16 -0.43
N VAL A 62 1.61 -16.06 0.02
CA VAL A 62 1.53 -15.72 1.45
C VAL A 62 0.77 -16.81 2.21
N GLU A 63 -0.36 -17.28 1.69
CA GLU A 63 -1.10 -18.42 2.27
C GLU A 63 -0.21 -19.65 2.41
N LYS A 64 0.52 -20.04 1.37
CA LYS A 64 1.41 -21.21 1.43
C LYS A 64 2.55 -21.07 2.43
N GLU A 65 3.17 -19.89 2.52
CA GLU A 65 4.23 -19.65 3.50
C GLU A 65 3.67 -19.66 4.93
N PHE A 66 2.47 -19.13 5.12
CA PHE A 66 1.76 -19.22 6.39
C PHE A 66 1.46 -20.68 6.76
N ASP A 67 0.86 -21.46 5.86
CA ASP A 67 0.59 -22.89 6.05
C ASP A 67 1.84 -23.73 6.31
N LYS A 68 3.00 -23.29 5.79
CA LYS A 68 4.28 -23.96 6.04
C LYS A 68 4.77 -23.67 7.46
N ALA A 69 4.65 -22.43 7.93
CA ALA A 69 5.02 -22.06 9.29
C ALA A 69 4.10 -22.74 10.31
N ASP A 70 2.79 -22.74 10.07
CA ASP A 70 1.79 -23.39 10.91
C ASP A 70 2.07 -24.89 11.06
N ARG A 71 2.27 -25.60 9.94
CA ARG A 71 2.67 -27.02 9.96
C ARG A 71 4.00 -27.27 10.68
N ALA A 72 4.95 -26.34 10.62
CA ALA A 72 6.21 -26.50 11.34
C ALA A 72 6.01 -26.42 12.85
N PHE A 73 5.12 -25.54 13.34
CA PHE A 73 4.74 -25.50 14.75
C PHE A 73 4.04 -26.79 15.19
N ASP A 74 3.03 -27.24 14.44
CA ASP A 74 2.35 -28.52 14.72
C ASP A 74 3.31 -29.71 14.75
N THR A 75 4.27 -29.74 13.82
CA THR A 75 5.27 -30.81 13.73
C THR A 75 6.24 -30.77 14.91
N ARG A 76 6.65 -29.58 15.34
CA ARG A 76 7.48 -29.41 16.53
C ARG A 76 6.74 -29.91 17.77
N ASP A 77 5.51 -29.46 17.97
CA ASP A 77 4.74 -29.78 19.16
C ASP A 77 4.49 -31.30 19.27
N LYS A 78 4.23 -31.99 18.14
CA LYS A 78 4.17 -33.45 18.08
C LYS A 78 5.51 -34.13 18.36
N CYS A 79 6.62 -33.59 17.81
CA CYS A 79 7.96 -34.10 18.07
C CYS A 79 8.31 -34.04 19.57
N GLU A 80 7.95 -32.95 20.24
CA GLU A 80 8.16 -32.74 21.67
C GLU A 80 7.25 -33.66 22.52
N GLN A 81 6.06 -33.99 22.05
CA GLN A 81 5.15 -34.95 22.67
C GLN A 81 5.48 -36.41 22.39
N SER A 82 6.44 -36.68 21.49
CA SER A 82 6.78 -38.04 21.07
C SER A 82 7.32 -38.86 22.24
N ALA A 83 6.88 -40.12 22.33
CA ALA A 83 7.43 -41.09 23.28
C ALA A 83 8.85 -41.57 22.89
N ASN A 84 9.36 -41.19 21.71
CA ASN A 84 10.70 -41.53 21.28
C ASN A 84 11.75 -40.66 21.96
N LEU A 85 12.48 -41.23 22.92
CA LEU A 85 13.54 -40.55 23.67
C LEU A 85 14.68 -40.01 22.80
N ASN A 86 14.86 -40.58 21.60
CA ASN A 86 15.89 -40.14 20.66
C ASN A 86 15.40 -39.06 19.70
N ALA A 87 14.11 -38.71 19.72
CA ALA A 87 13.60 -37.61 18.93
C ALA A 87 14.21 -36.29 19.42
N TYR A 88 14.53 -35.41 18.47
CA TYR A 88 14.84 -34.02 18.74
C TYR A 88 14.34 -33.14 17.61
N TRP A 89 13.95 -31.93 17.97
CA TRP A 89 13.58 -30.90 17.02
C TRP A 89 14.81 -30.16 16.52
N GLU A 90 15.02 -30.11 15.20
CA GLU A 90 16.08 -29.34 14.58
C GLU A 90 15.55 -27.97 14.10
N PRO A 91 16.00 -26.84 14.70
CA PRO A 91 15.44 -25.51 14.42
C PRO A 91 15.79 -24.98 13.02
N ASN A 92 16.88 -25.46 12.42
CA ASN A 92 17.34 -24.98 11.11
C ASN A 92 16.53 -25.60 9.96
N THR A 93 16.17 -26.88 10.07
CA THR A 93 15.46 -27.60 9.01
C THR A 93 13.96 -27.74 9.30
N LEU A 94 13.53 -27.43 10.53
CA LEU A 94 12.15 -27.59 11.02
C LEU A 94 11.68 -29.04 10.92
N ARG A 95 12.53 -29.97 11.36
CA ARG A 95 12.28 -31.41 11.28
C ARG A 95 12.45 -32.07 12.64
N CYS A 96 11.63 -33.09 12.88
CA CYS A 96 11.84 -34.05 13.95
C CYS A 96 12.82 -35.12 13.46
N LEU A 97 14.01 -35.20 14.06
CA LEU A 97 15.07 -36.12 13.68
C LEU A 97 15.46 -37.02 14.86
N ASP A 98 16.04 -38.18 14.55
CA ASP A 98 16.63 -39.07 15.54
C ASP A 98 18.09 -38.64 15.80
N ARG A 99 18.45 -38.40 17.05
CA ARG A 99 19.80 -37.99 17.47
C ARG A 99 20.91 -38.97 17.06
N ARG A 100 20.61 -40.26 16.97
CA ARG A 100 21.61 -41.28 16.59
C ARG A 100 21.81 -41.40 15.10
N THR A 101 20.74 -41.28 14.33
CA THR A 101 20.76 -41.62 12.89
C THR A 101 20.63 -40.40 11.98
N GLY A 102 20.20 -39.25 12.52
CA GLY A 102 19.85 -38.05 11.76
C GLY A 102 18.64 -38.23 10.85
N ARG A 103 17.92 -39.36 10.95
CA ARG A 103 16.78 -39.65 10.08
C ARG A 103 15.51 -38.99 10.59
N PRO A 104 14.57 -38.64 9.69
CA PRO A 104 13.26 -38.16 10.10
C PRO A 104 12.54 -39.20 10.94
N VAL A 105 12.06 -38.77 12.10
CA VAL A 105 11.18 -39.56 12.96
C VAL A 105 9.76 -39.12 12.67
N LEU A 106 8.83 -40.08 12.61
CA LEU A 106 7.42 -39.70 12.57
C LEU A 106 7.08 -38.98 13.89
N PRO A 107 6.64 -37.71 13.81
CA PRO A 107 6.22 -36.96 14.97
C PRO A 107 4.97 -37.59 15.61
#